data_AF-A0A840EN09-F1
#
_entry.id   AF-A0A840EN09-F1
#
_cell.length_a   1.000
_cell.length_b   1.000
_cell.length_c   1.000
_cell.angle_alpha   90.00
_cell.angle_beta   90.00
_cell.angle_gamma   90.00
#
_symmetry.space_group_name_H-M   'P 1'
#
loop_
_entity.id
_entity.type
_entity.pdbx_description
1 polymer ?
#
loop_
_entity_poly.entity_id
_entity_poly.type
_entity_poly.pdbx_seq_one_letter_code
_entity_poly.pdbx_strand_id
1 'polypeptide(L)'
;MKILKLTLIALFLSLFTNCSSSDDEVFSENQIPTIQGLEATGVSSTSATFSSNITDEGSSSVTERGIVWSSTSSSPTKQDNVTPISIVNNGTGISVITVTGMERGISYFVRAYAENEFGVGYSNQITITTLSDYQIGDIGEAGGIVFYDKGSYSDGWRYLESTTENLGSPVWGCNNALMNANYTGLGEGDSNTTLIVNNCDDETSAAKLCNNYTQNGFNDWYLPSIDELQLMIINERNTIGGFVIGGYTSSTEHSSTHSKGYVISSTGIFEDNRPKMNNSAVRAIRKF
;
A
#
# COMPACT_ATOMS: atom_id res chain seq x y z
N MET A 1 -23.28 -42.46 -98.94
CA MET A 1 -22.87 -43.81 -99.36
C MET A 1 -22.21 -44.48 -98.17
N LYS A 2 -22.87 -45.48 -97.55
CA LYS A 2 -22.38 -46.68 -96.81
C LYS A 2 -21.30 -46.47 -95.71
N ILE A 3 -21.27 -47.03 -94.49
CA ILE A 3 -21.87 -48.14 -93.70
C ILE A 3 -21.31 -47.92 -92.26
N LEU A 4 -22.06 -47.81 -91.16
CA LEU A 4 -22.61 -48.82 -90.21
C LEU A 4 -21.61 -49.74 -89.42
N LYS A 5 -21.88 -49.82 -88.09
CA LYS A 5 -21.54 -50.81 -87.02
C LYS A 5 -20.35 -50.45 -86.11
N LEU A 6 -20.48 -50.17 -84.80
CA LEU A 6 -21.16 -50.80 -83.64
C LEU A 6 -20.48 -52.10 -83.16
N THR A 7 -19.80 -52.04 -82.01
CA THR A 7 -19.80 -53.13 -81.01
C THR A 7 -19.41 -52.62 -79.62
N LEU A 8 -20.26 -52.95 -78.65
CA LEU A 8 -20.14 -52.79 -77.21
C LEU A 8 -19.55 -54.11 -76.65
N ILE A 9 -18.67 -54.10 -75.64
CA ILE A 9 -18.52 -55.16 -74.62
C ILE A 9 -17.73 -54.60 -73.43
N ALA A 10 -18.17 -54.99 -72.23
CA ALA A 10 -17.83 -54.45 -70.93
C ALA A 10 -16.70 -55.20 -70.19
N LEU A 11 -16.20 -54.53 -69.14
CA LEU A 11 -15.72 -55.04 -67.84
C LEU A 11 -14.55 -56.05 -67.80
N PHE A 12 -13.42 -55.66 -67.18
CA PHE A 12 -12.92 -56.25 -65.92
C PHE A 12 -11.61 -55.57 -65.41
N LEU A 13 -11.75 -54.87 -64.29
CA LEU A 13 -10.90 -54.88 -63.09
C LEU A 13 -9.41 -55.30 -63.20
N SER A 14 -8.48 -54.37 -62.94
CA SER A 14 -7.45 -54.56 -61.90
C SER A 14 -6.74 -53.26 -61.53
N LEU A 15 -6.51 -53.14 -60.22
CA LEU A 15 -5.91 -52.02 -59.51
C LEU A 15 -4.45 -51.79 -59.91
N PHE A 16 -4.02 -50.54 -60.01
CA PHE A 16 -2.94 -50.01 -59.17
C PHE A 16 -3.18 -48.52 -58.95
N THR A 17 -3.51 -48.21 -57.71
CA THR A 17 -3.44 -46.88 -57.10
C THR A 17 -2.00 -46.39 -57.21
N ASN A 18 -1.79 -45.31 -57.94
CA ASN A 18 -0.65 -44.42 -57.70
C ASN A 18 -1.21 -43.07 -57.26
N CYS A 19 -1.79 -43.08 -56.06
CA CYS A 19 -2.01 -41.87 -55.29
C CYS A 19 -0.77 -41.77 -54.41
N SER A 20 0.17 -40.89 -54.74
CA SER A 20 1.20 -40.49 -53.78
C SER A 20 0.44 -39.81 -52.65
N SER A 21 0.27 -40.50 -51.53
CA SER A 21 -0.06 -39.84 -50.27
C SER A 21 1.11 -38.90 -49.98
N SER A 22 0.92 -37.62 -50.29
CA SER A 22 1.62 -36.59 -49.55
C SER A 22 1.13 -36.74 -48.12
N ASP A 23 1.93 -37.43 -47.31
CA ASP A 23 1.82 -37.33 -45.86
C ASP A 23 2.09 -35.85 -45.55
N ASP A 24 1.02 -35.06 -45.51
CA ASP A 24 1.06 -33.71 -44.97
C ASP A 24 1.36 -33.88 -43.47
N GLU A 25 2.64 -33.80 -43.10
CA GLU A 25 3.03 -33.66 -41.71
C GLU A 25 2.36 -32.40 -41.17
N VAL A 26 1.35 -32.59 -40.32
CA VAL A 26 0.73 -31.50 -39.57
C VAL A 26 1.76 -31.05 -38.54
N PHE A 27 2.52 -30.01 -38.89
CA PHE A 27 3.36 -29.30 -37.93
C PHE A 27 2.46 -28.68 -36.86
N SER A 28 2.43 -29.32 -35.68
CA SER A 28 1.84 -28.74 -34.48
C SER A 28 2.71 -27.55 -34.06
N GLU A 29 2.26 -26.33 -34.30
CA GLU A 29 2.95 -25.12 -33.83
C GLU A 29 2.93 -25.09 -32.30
N ASN A 30 4.11 -24.95 -31.67
CA ASN A 30 4.23 -24.87 -30.22
C ASN A 30 3.47 -23.65 -29.68
N GLN A 31 2.53 -23.89 -28.76
CA GLN A 31 1.65 -22.88 -28.21
C GLN A 31 2.04 -22.47 -26.79
N ILE A 32 1.92 -21.17 -26.52
CA ILE A 32 2.05 -20.57 -25.18
C ILE A 32 0.71 -20.63 -24.43
N PRO A 33 0.72 -20.42 -23.10
CA PRO A 33 -0.51 -20.44 -22.31
C PRO A 33 -1.49 -19.32 -22.68
N THR A 34 -2.79 -19.58 -22.53
CA THR A 34 -3.85 -18.58 -22.72
C THR A 34 -4.51 -18.22 -21.39
N ILE A 35 -4.57 -16.92 -21.09
CA ILE A 35 -5.18 -16.39 -19.85
C ILE A 35 -6.34 -15.45 -20.19
N GLN A 36 -7.45 -15.61 -19.47
CA GLN A 36 -8.65 -14.77 -19.59
C GLN A 36 -9.18 -14.35 -18.22
N GLY A 37 -10.17 -13.44 -18.23
CA GLY A 37 -10.90 -13.04 -17.02
C GLY A 37 -10.03 -12.33 -15.98
N LEU A 38 -9.09 -11.50 -16.43
CA LEU A 38 -8.34 -10.64 -15.50
C LEU A 38 -9.26 -9.56 -14.93
N GLU A 39 -9.48 -9.60 -13.63
CA GLU A 39 -10.30 -8.65 -12.90
C GLU A 39 -9.59 -8.19 -11.63
N ALA A 40 -9.82 -6.94 -11.23
CA ALA A 40 -9.26 -6.36 -10.01
C ALA A 40 -10.37 -6.15 -8.96
N THR A 41 -10.04 -6.46 -7.71
CA THR A 41 -10.87 -6.24 -6.53
C THR A 41 -10.00 -5.76 -5.37
N GLY A 42 -10.62 -5.17 -4.34
CA GLY A 42 -9.88 -4.75 -3.14
C GLY A 42 -8.73 -3.78 -3.43
N VAL A 43 -8.91 -2.86 -4.38
CA VAL A 43 -7.90 -1.83 -4.70
C VAL A 43 -7.82 -0.87 -3.51
N SER A 44 -6.64 -0.82 -2.89
CA SER A 44 -6.31 0.06 -1.77
C SER A 44 -5.35 1.18 -2.22
N SER A 45 -4.82 1.93 -1.26
CA SER A 45 -3.77 2.92 -1.50
C SER A 45 -2.44 2.29 -1.94
N THR A 46 -2.16 1.04 -1.55
CA THR A 46 -0.84 0.40 -1.77
C THR A 46 -0.91 -1.04 -2.27
N SER A 47 -2.10 -1.55 -2.56
CA SER A 47 -2.32 -2.92 -2.99
C SER A 47 -3.56 -3.10 -3.86
N ALA A 48 -3.63 -4.21 -4.57
CA ALA A 48 -4.83 -4.67 -5.27
C ALA A 48 -4.84 -6.20 -5.39
N THR A 49 -6.02 -6.81 -5.39
CA THR A 49 -6.18 -8.25 -5.57
C THR A 49 -6.71 -8.54 -6.96
N PHE A 50 -6.02 -9.41 -7.69
CA PHE A 50 -6.35 -9.77 -9.07
C PHE A 50 -6.78 -11.23 -9.15
N SER A 51 -7.88 -11.47 -9.88
CA SER A 51 -8.32 -12.80 -10.28
C SER A 51 -8.03 -12.97 -11.77
N SER A 52 -7.55 -14.14 -12.18
CA SER A 52 -7.39 -14.50 -13.59
C SER A 52 -7.52 -16.00 -13.78
N ASN A 53 -7.89 -16.45 -14.98
CA ASN A 53 -8.08 -17.86 -15.31
C ASN A 53 -7.18 -18.27 -16.47
N ILE A 54 -6.29 -19.25 -16.25
CA ILE A 54 -5.56 -19.90 -17.34
C ILE A 54 -6.52 -20.91 -17.98
N THR A 55 -6.94 -20.67 -19.21
CA THR A 55 -7.92 -21.48 -19.94
C THR A 55 -7.27 -22.58 -20.78
N ASP A 56 -6.00 -22.40 -21.15
CA ASP A 56 -5.20 -23.35 -21.92
C ASP A 56 -3.74 -23.22 -21.52
N GLU A 57 -3.03 -24.34 -21.34
CA GLU A 57 -1.61 -24.37 -21.05
C GLU A 57 -0.75 -24.22 -22.31
N GLY A 58 -1.36 -24.35 -23.48
CA GLY A 58 -0.65 -24.47 -24.73
C GLY A 58 0.00 -25.86 -24.85
N SER A 59 1.20 -25.91 -25.40
CA SER A 59 1.85 -27.19 -25.75
C SER A 59 2.64 -27.85 -24.62
N SER A 60 2.73 -27.22 -23.44
CA SER A 60 3.47 -27.74 -22.28
C SER A 60 2.88 -27.22 -20.98
N SER A 61 3.18 -27.90 -19.88
CA SER A 61 2.68 -27.52 -18.56
C SER A 61 3.14 -26.13 -18.15
N VAL A 62 2.25 -25.37 -17.53
CA VAL A 62 2.60 -24.08 -16.94
C VAL A 62 3.56 -24.27 -15.77
N THR A 63 4.72 -23.62 -15.86
CA THR A 63 5.82 -23.67 -14.89
C THR A 63 5.79 -22.49 -13.91
N GLU A 64 5.28 -21.33 -14.33
CA GLU A 64 5.12 -20.15 -13.50
C GLU A 64 3.88 -19.36 -13.94
N ARG A 65 3.23 -18.66 -13.00
CA ARG A 65 2.19 -17.69 -13.31
C ARG A 65 2.25 -16.51 -12.34
N GLY A 66 1.61 -15.41 -12.67
CA GLY A 66 1.53 -14.27 -11.77
C GLY A 66 0.87 -13.05 -12.38
N ILE A 67 1.15 -11.89 -11.76
CA ILE A 67 0.73 -10.57 -12.23
C ILE A 67 1.98 -9.76 -12.61
N VAL A 68 1.94 -9.12 -13.77
CA VAL A 68 2.89 -8.07 -14.15
C VAL A 68 2.18 -6.72 -14.16
N TRP A 69 2.88 -5.69 -13.70
CA TRP A 69 2.31 -4.35 -13.55
C TRP A 69 3.34 -3.25 -13.78
N SER A 70 2.88 -2.09 -14.23
CA SER A 70 3.74 -0.93 -14.48
C SER A 70 2.91 0.36 -14.47
N SER A 71 3.46 1.44 -13.91
CA SER A 71 2.86 2.79 -14.00
C SER A 71 3.24 3.51 -15.29
N THR A 72 4.23 2.99 -16.03
CA THR A 72 4.80 3.65 -17.21
C THR A 72 4.65 2.82 -18.49
N SER A 73 4.66 1.49 -18.38
CA SER A 73 4.49 0.58 -19.53
C SER A 73 3.02 0.24 -19.73
N SER A 74 2.43 0.62 -20.86
CA SER A 74 1.04 0.31 -21.21
C SER A 74 0.80 -1.17 -21.52
N SER A 75 1.85 -1.98 -21.63
CA SER A 75 1.77 -3.41 -21.92
C SER A 75 2.85 -4.13 -21.11
N PRO A 76 2.69 -4.19 -19.78
CA PRO A 76 3.73 -4.73 -18.90
C PRO A 76 4.01 -6.19 -19.24
N THR A 77 5.27 -6.58 -19.01
CA THR A 77 5.80 -7.92 -19.24
C THR A 77 6.59 -8.38 -18.02
N LYS A 78 7.17 -9.59 -18.05
CA LYS A 78 8.08 -10.06 -17.00
C LYS A 78 9.36 -9.22 -16.80
N GLN A 79 9.61 -8.21 -17.64
CA GLN A 79 10.71 -7.26 -17.47
C GLN A 79 10.33 -6.04 -16.61
N ASP A 80 9.04 -5.85 -16.33
CA ASP A 80 8.52 -4.80 -15.45
C ASP A 80 8.42 -5.32 -13.99
N ASN A 81 7.53 -4.74 -13.17
CA ASN A 81 7.25 -5.28 -11.85
C ASN A 81 6.46 -6.59 -11.99
N VAL A 82 6.87 -7.61 -11.22
CA VAL A 82 6.30 -8.95 -11.25
C VAL A 82 5.94 -9.42 -9.85
N THR A 83 4.77 -10.04 -9.72
CA THR A 83 4.33 -10.76 -8.52
C THR A 83 4.02 -12.21 -8.91
N PRO A 84 5.00 -13.12 -8.80
CA PRO A 84 4.82 -14.52 -9.15
C PRO A 84 4.04 -15.26 -8.04
N ILE A 85 3.38 -16.35 -8.42
CA ILE A 85 2.88 -17.34 -7.46
C ILE A 85 3.45 -18.72 -7.81
N SER A 86 4.08 -19.36 -6.83
CA SER A 86 4.61 -20.72 -6.99
C SER A 86 3.46 -21.71 -7.12
N ILE A 87 3.51 -22.55 -8.16
CA ILE A 87 2.44 -23.51 -8.45
C ILE A 87 2.60 -24.73 -7.56
N VAL A 88 1.53 -25.11 -6.84
CA VAL A 88 1.40 -26.41 -6.18
C VAL A 88 0.15 -27.08 -6.78
N ASN A 89 0.33 -27.83 -7.86
CA ASN A 89 -0.69 -28.58 -8.60
C ASN A 89 -1.76 -27.72 -9.31
N ASN A 90 -1.61 -27.54 -10.64
CA ASN A 90 -2.66 -27.41 -11.68
C ASN A 90 -2.28 -26.36 -12.71
N GLY A 91 -2.00 -26.77 -13.95
CA GLY A 91 -1.57 -25.89 -15.02
C GLY A 91 -2.66 -25.05 -15.69
N THR A 92 -3.94 -25.32 -15.43
CA THR A 92 -5.09 -24.43 -15.76
C THR A 92 -5.87 -24.01 -14.52
N GLY A 93 -6.71 -22.99 -14.64
CA GLY A 93 -7.69 -22.61 -13.61
C GLY A 93 -7.50 -21.20 -13.04
N ILE A 94 -8.39 -20.85 -12.12
CA ILE A 94 -8.46 -19.53 -11.49
C ILE A 94 -7.33 -19.36 -10.47
N SER A 95 -6.69 -18.20 -10.53
CA SER A 95 -5.66 -17.76 -9.59
C SER A 95 -6.07 -16.40 -9.02
N VAL A 96 -5.95 -16.25 -7.70
CA VAL A 96 -6.19 -14.99 -6.99
C VAL A 96 -4.88 -14.54 -6.35
N ILE A 97 -4.41 -13.35 -6.70
CA ILE A 97 -3.08 -12.83 -6.33
C ILE A 97 -3.23 -11.40 -5.81
N THR A 98 -2.74 -11.14 -4.61
CA THR A 98 -2.63 -9.78 -4.06
C THR A 98 -1.26 -9.21 -4.39
N VAL A 99 -1.25 -8.08 -5.10
CA VAL A 99 -0.06 -7.26 -5.34
C VAL A 99 -0.02 -6.17 -4.28
N THR A 100 1.12 -6.03 -3.60
CA THR A 100 1.38 -4.99 -2.59
C THR A 100 2.56 -4.11 -3.01
N GLY A 101 2.80 -3.01 -2.30
CA GLY A 101 3.90 -2.09 -2.60
C GLY A 101 3.65 -1.19 -3.81
N MET A 102 2.39 -1.03 -4.20
CA MET A 102 1.99 0.00 -5.17
C MET A 102 2.06 1.38 -4.52
N GLU A 103 2.31 2.40 -5.33
CA GLU A 103 2.28 3.79 -4.89
C GLU A 103 0.85 4.35 -4.85
N ARG A 104 0.60 5.26 -3.92
CA ARG A 104 -0.72 5.86 -3.66
C ARG A 104 -1.13 6.84 -4.77
N GLY A 105 -2.39 6.79 -5.20
CA GLY A 105 -2.95 7.67 -6.23
C GLY A 105 -2.39 7.47 -7.64
N ILE A 106 -1.70 6.35 -7.91
CA ILE A 106 -1.05 6.06 -9.19
C ILE A 106 -1.89 5.09 -10.00
N SER A 107 -2.00 5.37 -11.31
CA SER A 107 -2.58 4.44 -12.28
C SER A 107 -1.55 3.40 -12.71
N TYR A 108 -1.97 2.15 -12.71
CA TYR A 108 -1.17 1.01 -13.13
C TYR A 108 -1.83 0.25 -14.27
N PHE A 109 -1.04 -0.08 -15.29
CA PHE A 109 -1.38 -1.08 -16.29
C PHE A 109 -1.01 -2.45 -15.74
N VAL A 110 -1.92 -3.42 -15.87
CA VAL A 110 -1.78 -4.74 -15.24
C VAL A 110 -2.15 -5.84 -16.24
N ARG A 111 -1.38 -6.92 -16.26
CA ARG A 111 -1.68 -8.16 -16.99
C ARG A 111 -1.39 -9.37 -16.11
N ALA A 112 -2.16 -10.43 -16.25
CA ALA A 112 -1.79 -11.75 -15.76
C ALA A 112 -0.86 -12.41 -16.77
N TYR A 113 0.08 -13.22 -16.28
CA TYR A 113 0.98 -14.01 -17.13
C TYR A 113 1.00 -15.48 -16.69
N ALA A 114 1.31 -16.35 -17.64
CA ALA A 114 1.64 -17.75 -17.39
C ALA A 114 2.74 -18.19 -18.36
N GLU A 115 3.69 -18.99 -17.88
CA GLU A 115 4.87 -19.41 -18.62
C GLU A 115 4.94 -20.93 -18.73
N ASN A 116 5.16 -21.43 -19.93
CA ASN A 116 5.51 -22.82 -20.21
C ASN A 116 6.87 -22.89 -20.92
N GLU A 117 7.34 -24.08 -21.28
CA GLU A 117 8.65 -24.24 -21.93
C GLU A 117 8.78 -23.51 -23.29
N PHE A 118 7.65 -23.14 -23.91
CA PHE A 118 7.59 -22.48 -25.20
C PHE A 118 7.43 -20.96 -25.10
N GLY A 119 7.13 -20.42 -23.92
CA GLY A 119 7.14 -18.98 -23.67
C GLY A 119 6.09 -18.49 -22.69
N VAL A 120 5.87 -17.17 -22.69
CA VAL A 120 4.99 -16.48 -21.75
C VAL A 120 3.73 -15.99 -22.45
N GLY A 121 2.60 -16.55 -22.04
CA GLY A 121 1.27 -16.05 -22.34
C GLY A 121 0.89 -14.91 -21.42
N TYR A 122 0.08 -13.97 -21.94
CA TYR A 122 -0.41 -12.84 -21.16
C TYR A 122 -1.90 -12.60 -21.43
N SER A 123 -2.63 -12.18 -20.40
CA SER A 123 -4.03 -11.74 -20.55
C SER A 123 -4.13 -10.41 -21.31
N ASN A 124 -5.37 -10.00 -21.59
CA ASN A 124 -5.68 -8.60 -21.88
C ASN A 124 -5.24 -7.70 -20.71
N GLN A 125 -4.86 -6.46 -21.04
CA GLN A 125 -4.47 -5.46 -20.06
C GLN A 125 -5.69 -4.79 -19.45
N ILE A 126 -5.65 -4.57 -18.14
CA ILE A 126 -6.59 -3.71 -17.42
C ILE A 126 -5.84 -2.55 -16.76
N THR A 127 -6.54 -1.46 -16.49
CA THR A 127 -5.99 -0.33 -15.74
C THR A 127 -6.69 -0.23 -14.40
N ILE A 128 -5.91 -0.06 -13.35
CA ILE A 128 -6.42 0.31 -12.02
C ILE A 128 -5.79 1.63 -11.58
N THR A 129 -6.42 2.32 -10.65
CA THR A 129 -5.81 3.47 -9.95
C THR A 129 -5.90 3.18 -8.47
N THR A 130 -4.77 3.21 -7.77
CA THR A 130 -4.76 3.08 -6.30
C THR A 130 -5.46 4.27 -5.66
N LEU A 131 -6.01 4.06 -4.47
CA LEU A 131 -6.64 5.16 -3.73
C LEU A 131 -5.62 6.25 -3.45
N SER A 132 -6.03 7.52 -3.49
CA SER A 132 -5.17 8.68 -3.18
C SER A 132 -5.17 9.08 -1.71
N ASP A 133 -6.11 8.56 -0.94
CA ASP A 133 -6.34 8.96 0.44
C ASP A 133 -5.63 8.01 1.41
N TYR A 134 -5.15 8.55 2.54
CA TYR A 134 -4.67 7.74 3.64
C TYR A 134 -5.83 7.19 4.46
N GLN A 135 -5.72 5.94 4.90
CA GLN A 135 -6.59 5.36 5.91
C GLN A 135 -5.94 5.44 7.28
N ILE A 136 -6.76 5.45 8.33
CA ILE A 136 -6.27 5.35 9.71
C ILE A 136 -5.52 4.01 9.87
N GLY A 137 -4.28 4.07 10.34
CA GLY A 137 -3.35 2.93 10.42
C GLY A 137 -2.38 2.80 9.24
N ASP A 138 -2.57 3.56 8.15
CA ASP A 138 -1.59 3.59 7.06
C ASP A 138 -0.26 4.18 7.55
N ILE A 139 0.83 3.75 6.89
CA ILE A 139 2.12 4.43 7.02
C ILE A 139 2.03 5.76 6.26
N GLY A 140 2.22 6.86 7.00
CA GLY A 140 2.29 8.22 6.49
C GLY A 140 3.57 8.49 5.70
N GLU A 141 3.63 9.64 5.02
CA GLU A 141 4.76 9.98 4.14
C GLU A 141 6.10 10.09 4.89
N ALA A 142 6.09 10.51 6.16
CA ALA A 142 7.31 10.54 6.98
C ALA A 142 7.62 9.19 7.63
N GLY A 143 6.82 8.15 7.38
CA GLY A 143 6.96 6.83 7.99
C GLY A 143 6.34 6.72 9.39
N GLY A 144 5.51 7.69 9.79
CA GLY A 144 4.65 7.58 10.97
C GLY A 144 3.41 6.74 10.69
N ILE A 145 2.55 6.58 11.69
CA ILE A 145 1.23 5.97 11.53
C ILE A 145 0.18 7.06 11.46
N VAL A 146 -0.61 7.09 10.38
CA VAL A 146 -1.73 8.01 10.23
C VAL A 146 -2.80 7.65 11.25
N PHE A 147 -3.15 8.61 12.10
CA PHE A 147 -4.13 8.42 13.18
C PHE A 147 -5.29 9.41 13.11
N TYR A 148 -5.29 10.31 12.12
CA TYR A 148 -6.43 11.20 11.89
C TYR A 148 -6.56 11.55 10.41
N ASP A 149 -7.81 11.59 9.94
CA ASP A 149 -8.21 12.19 8.67
C ASP A 149 -9.31 13.22 8.96
N LYS A 150 -9.04 14.49 8.63
CA LYS A 150 -9.98 15.62 8.73
C LYS A 150 -11.16 15.48 7.75
N GLY A 151 -11.06 14.58 6.78
CA GLY A 151 -12.04 14.32 5.72
C GLY A 151 -11.91 15.24 4.51
N SER A 152 -11.23 16.38 4.64
CA SER A 152 -10.92 17.28 3.52
C SER A 152 -9.68 18.12 3.79
N TYR A 153 -8.93 18.42 2.72
CA TYR A 153 -7.75 19.27 2.80
C TYR A 153 -8.16 20.74 2.99
N SER A 154 -7.79 21.29 4.15
CA SER A 154 -8.11 22.67 4.54
C SER A 154 -7.10 23.15 5.56
N ASP A 155 -6.79 24.45 5.56
CA ASP A 155 -5.77 25.04 6.44
C ASP A 155 -4.35 24.47 6.24
N GLY A 156 -4.08 23.94 5.04
CA GLY A 156 -2.76 23.43 4.65
C GLY A 156 -2.47 21.98 5.06
N TRP A 157 -3.47 21.24 5.58
CA TRP A 157 -3.31 19.84 5.95
C TRP A 157 -4.65 19.08 5.89
N ARG A 158 -4.59 17.75 5.96
CA ARG A 158 -5.75 16.84 6.09
C ARG A 158 -5.51 15.73 7.11
N TYR A 159 -4.29 15.22 7.19
CA TYR A 159 -3.93 14.05 7.98
C TYR A 159 -3.03 14.42 9.15
N LEU A 160 -3.07 13.59 10.20
CA LEU A 160 -2.05 13.57 11.24
C LEU A 160 -1.39 12.19 11.27
N GLU A 161 -0.06 12.16 11.33
CA GLU A 161 0.73 10.96 11.61
C GLU A 161 1.48 11.10 12.93
N SER A 162 1.62 9.99 13.65
CA SER A 162 2.41 9.88 14.88
C SER A 162 3.66 9.06 14.64
N THR A 163 4.73 9.35 15.38
CA THR A 163 5.86 8.43 15.52
C THR A 163 5.37 7.06 16.01
N THR A 164 6.05 5.99 15.57
CA THR A 164 5.73 4.60 15.93
C THR A 164 6.17 4.26 17.36
N GLU A 165 7.12 5.02 17.91
CA GLU A 165 7.59 4.89 19.30
C GLU A 165 7.64 6.24 20.03
N ASN A 166 7.73 6.18 21.35
CA ASN A 166 7.98 7.36 22.17
C ASN A 166 9.41 7.87 21.92
N LEU A 167 9.60 9.19 21.75
CA LEU A 167 10.93 9.77 21.54
C LEU A 167 11.76 9.88 22.82
N GLY A 168 11.12 9.70 23.98
CA GLY A 168 11.75 9.76 25.29
C GLY A 168 10.76 10.28 26.33
N SER A 169 11.28 10.59 27.52
CA SER A 169 10.52 11.17 28.63
C SER A 169 11.13 12.48 29.12
N PRO A 170 11.19 13.53 28.29
CA PRO A 170 11.73 14.82 28.69
C PRO A 170 10.83 15.50 29.74
N VAL A 171 11.35 16.58 30.33
CA VAL A 171 10.53 17.56 31.04
C VAL A 171 9.80 18.42 30.02
N TRP A 172 8.66 19.03 30.38
CA TRP A 172 8.02 20.01 29.49
C TRP A 172 8.88 21.27 29.33
N GLY A 173 9.63 21.63 30.38
CA GLY A 173 10.59 22.74 30.39
C GLY A 173 10.01 24.04 30.96
N CYS A 174 10.88 25.03 31.17
CA CYS A 174 10.51 26.42 31.52
C CYS A 174 9.39 26.57 32.58
N ASN A 175 9.63 25.95 33.74
CA ASN A 175 8.78 26.06 34.91
C ASN A 175 8.86 27.45 35.55
N ASN A 176 7.76 27.90 36.16
CA ASN A 176 7.54 29.26 36.70
C ASN A 176 7.45 30.36 35.64
N ALA A 177 7.24 30.01 34.36
CA ALA A 177 7.01 30.95 33.27
C ALA A 177 5.82 30.47 32.41
N LEU A 178 5.11 31.41 31.79
CA LEU A 178 4.07 31.12 30.80
C LEU A 178 4.66 31.23 29.40
N MET A 179 4.46 30.20 28.58
CA MET A 179 4.82 30.17 27.16
C MET A 179 3.67 30.66 26.26
N ASN A 180 2.47 30.82 26.84
CA ASN A 180 1.23 31.18 26.14
C ASN A 180 0.82 30.16 25.06
N ALA A 181 1.29 28.91 25.18
CA ALA A 181 0.96 27.80 24.30
C ALA A 181 -0.35 27.13 24.76
N ASN A 182 -1.48 27.84 24.65
CA ASN A 182 -2.76 27.43 25.25
C ASN A 182 -3.79 26.88 24.23
N TYR A 183 -3.39 26.65 22.98
CA TYR A 183 -4.24 26.05 21.98
C TYR A 183 -4.52 24.58 22.31
N THR A 184 -5.70 24.07 21.99
CA THR A 184 -6.10 22.70 22.34
C THR A 184 -6.42 21.83 21.14
N GLY A 185 -6.86 22.44 20.03
CA GLY A 185 -7.51 21.77 18.93
C GLY A 185 -6.57 20.98 18.01
N LEU A 186 -7.19 20.19 17.13
CA LEU A 186 -6.48 19.37 16.15
C LEU A 186 -5.69 20.23 15.16
N GLY A 187 -4.42 19.90 14.96
CA GLY A 187 -3.47 20.65 14.13
C GLY A 187 -2.82 21.84 14.84
N GLU A 188 -3.24 22.20 16.06
CA GLU A 188 -2.75 23.38 16.79
C GLU A 188 -1.51 23.11 17.65
N GLY A 189 -1.12 21.84 17.85
CA GLY A 189 0.08 21.47 18.59
C GLY A 189 1.36 22.05 17.97
N ASP A 190 1.37 22.27 16.66
CA ASP A 190 2.45 22.91 15.91
C ASP A 190 2.65 24.38 16.35
N SER A 191 1.57 25.15 16.39
CA SER A 191 1.57 26.54 16.89
C SER A 191 2.03 26.61 18.35
N ASN A 192 1.54 25.71 19.21
CA ASN A 192 1.98 25.61 20.59
C ASN A 192 3.48 25.28 20.69
N THR A 193 3.94 24.27 19.93
CA THR A 193 5.34 23.84 19.92
C THR A 193 6.24 25.00 19.51
N THR A 194 5.88 25.73 18.46
CA THR A 194 6.59 26.93 18.00
C THR A 194 6.66 28.00 19.10
N LEU A 195 5.55 28.26 19.80
CA LEU A 195 5.55 29.20 20.93
C LEU A 195 6.49 28.76 22.05
N ILE A 196 6.50 27.47 22.41
CA ILE A 196 7.38 26.95 23.46
C ILE A 196 8.85 27.05 23.00
N VAL A 197 9.19 26.58 21.81
CA VAL A 197 10.57 26.60 21.30
C VAL A 197 11.14 28.02 21.26
N ASN A 198 10.33 29.01 20.89
CA ASN A 198 10.77 30.41 20.80
C ASN A 198 10.86 31.13 22.16
N ASN A 199 10.14 30.68 23.18
CA ASN A 199 10.08 31.35 24.49
C ASN A 199 10.74 30.55 25.63
N CYS A 200 11.17 29.31 25.36
CA CYS A 200 11.77 28.42 26.34
C CYS A 200 13.23 28.10 26.00
N ASP A 201 14.17 28.60 26.82
CA ASP A 201 15.60 28.35 26.65
C ASP A 201 16.05 26.93 27.05
N ASP A 202 15.13 26.07 27.52
CA ASP A 202 15.44 24.68 27.88
C ASP A 202 15.59 23.80 26.64
N GLU A 203 16.85 23.54 26.25
CA GLU A 203 17.26 22.67 25.13
C GLU A 203 16.81 21.20 25.27
N THR A 204 16.38 20.79 26.46
CA THR A 204 15.94 19.42 26.75
C THR A 204 14.42 19.28 26.89
N SER A 205 13.69 20.36 26.59
CA SER A 205 12.22 20.39 26.67
C SER A 205 11.56 19.43 25.67
N ALA A 206 10.36 18.96 26.05
CA ALA A 206 9.48 18.15 25.22
C ALA A 206 9.23 18.75 23.83
N ALA A 207 8.96 20.06 23.77
CA ALA A 207 8.69 20.76 22.52
C ALA A 207 9.93 20.78 21.61
N LYS A 208 11.13 21.07 22.13
CA LYS A 208 12.37 21.04 21.33
C LYS A 208 12.74 19.63 20.88
N LEU A 209 12.51 18.62 21.71
CA LEU A 209 12.74 17.22 21.31
C LEU A 209 11.90 16.84 20.10
N CYS A 210 10.60 17.18 20.10
CA CYS A 210 9.71 16.91 18.97
C CYS A 210 10.06 17.79 17.75
N ASN A 211 10.30 19.10 17.95
CA ASN A 211 10.62 20.05 16.87
C ASN A 211 11.93 19.75 16.14
N ASN A 212 12.90 19.15 16.83
CA ASN A 212 14.18 18.77 16.24
C ASN A 212 14.18 17.34 15.67
N TYR A 213 13.09 16.59 15.85
CA TYR A 213 12.99 15.23 15.35
C TYR A 213 12.89 15.23 13.82
N THR A 214 13.65 14.34 13.18
CA THR A 214 13.63 14.15 11.74
C THR A 214 13.47 12.69 11.39
N GLN A 215 12.61 12.39 10.42
CA GLN A 215 12.39 11.03 9.93
C GLN A 215 12.13 11.06 8.42
N ASN A 216 12.82 10.19 7.67
CA ASN A 216 12.64 10.06 6.22
C ASN A 216 12.71 11.38 5.42
N GLY A 217 13.51 12.34 5.89
CA GLY A 217 13.67 13.65 5.26
C GLY A 217 12.68 14.73 5.72
N PHE A 218 11.71 14.39 6.57
CA PHE A 218 10.76 15.33 7.16
C PHE A 218 11.24 15.83 8.52
N ASN A 219 11.06 17.14 8.79
CA ASN A 219 11.57 17.86 9.96
C ASN A 219 10.55 18.83 10.58
N ASP A 220 9.29 18.66 10.23
CA ASP A 220 8.10 19.43 10.63
C ASP A 220 7.27 18.69 11.69
N TRP A 221 7.96 17.91 12.53
CA TRP A 221 7.39 17.19 13.66
C TRP A 221 7.19 18.13 14.86
N TYR A 222 6.12 17.93 15.63
CA TYR A 222 5.79 18.79 16.76
C TYR A 222 5.20 18.02 17.94
N LEU A 223 5.18 18.65 19.11
CA LEU A 223 4.56 18.09 20.32
C LEU A 223 3.03 18.30 20.23
N PRO A 224 2.21 17.24 20.28
CA PRO A 224 0.77 17.34 20.07
C PRO A 224 0.11 18.25 21.10
N SER A 225 -0.91 18.99 20.69
CA SER A 225 -1.87 19.64 21.60
C SER A 225 -2.62 18.60 22.44
N ILE A 226 -3.36 19.04 23.45
CA ILE A 226 -4.11 18.12 24.31
C ILE A 226 -5.17 17.33 23.54
N ASP A 227 -5.88 17.91 22.56
CA ASP A 227 -6.90 17.18 21.80
C ASP A 227 -6.26 16.19 20.80
N GLU A 228 -5.10 16.53 20.22
CA GLU A 228 -4.32 15.61 19.38
C GLU A 228 -3.78 14.43 20.21
N LEU A 229 -3.25 14.71 21.41
CA LEU A 229 -2.77 13.68 22.31
C LEU A 229 -3.91 12.79 22.81
N GLN A 230 -5.09 13.37 23.07
CA GLN A 230 -6.30 12.64 23.41
C GLN A 230 -6.65 11.65 22.31
N LEU A 231 -6.71 12.13 21.06
CA LEU A 231 -7.03 11.30 19.91
C LEU A 231 -6.05 10.13 19.77
N MET A 232 -4.75 10.40 19.89
CA MET A 232 -3.72 9.35 19.84
C MET A 232 -3.85 8.31 20.96
N ILE A 233 -4.02 8.74 22.21
CA ILE A 233 -3.94 7.84 23.37
C ILE A 233 -5.26 7.13 23.66
N ILE A 234 -6.39 7.81 23.44
CA ILE A 234 -7.72 7.28 23.78
C ILE A 234 -8.34 6.59 22.58
N ASN A 235 -8.26 7.19 21.39
CA ASN A 235 -8.96 6.68 20.21
C ASN A 235 -8.08 5.73 19.40
N GLU A 236 -6.80 6.07 19.18
CA GLU A 236 -5.96 5.39 18.18
C GLU A 236 -4.76 4.62 18.76
N ARG A 237 -4.68 4.47 20.08
CA ARG A 237 -3.53 3.84 20.74
C ARG A 237 -3.23 2.43 20.24
N ASN A 238 -4.28 1.65 19.98
CA ASN A 238 -4.13 0.28 19.49
C ASN A 238 -3.68 0.25 18.02
N THR A 239 -4.09 1.25 17.24
CA THR A 239 -3.70 1.41 15.83
C THR A 239 -2.24 1.82 15.72
N ILE A 240 -1.82 2.82 16.50
CA ILE A 240 -0.46 3.39 16.47
C ILE A 240 0.55 2.45 17.14
N GLY A 241 0.19 1.84 18.28
CA GLY A 241 1.09 0.97 19.05
C GLY A 241 2.17 1.72 19.86
N GLY A 242 3.03 0.95 20.55
CA GLY A 242 4.22 1.45 21.29
C GLY A 242 3.97 2.27 22.57
N PHE A 243 2.72 2.51 22.97
CA PHE A 243 2.41 3.28 24.17
C PHE A 243 2.61 2.46 25.46
N VAL A 244 3.49 2.94 26.34
CA VAL A 244 3.75 2.37 27.67
C VAL A 244 2.93 3.04 28.77
N ILE A 245 2.76 2.36 29.92
CA ILE A 245 2.21 2.93 31.16
C ILE A 245 3.10 4.09 31.63
N GLY A 246 2.49 5.22 31.97
CA GLY A 246 3.21 6.42 32.38
C GLY A 246 2.45 7.70 32.03
N GLY A 247 3.04 8.84 32.41
CA GLY A 247 2.53 10.16 32.06
C GLY A 247 3.02 10.58 30.67
N TYR A 248 2.12 11.16 29.88
CA TYR A 248 2.37 11.78 28.59
C TYR A 248 2.05 13.26 28.69
N THR A 249 2.86 14.11 28.06
CA THR A 249 2.65 15.55 28.06
C THR A 249 2.28 16.05 26.68
N SER A 250 1.39 17.03 26.62
CA SER A 250 1.02 17.76 25.40
C SER A 250 1.76 19.09 25.34
N SER A 251 1.70 19.79 24.20
CA SER A 251 2.17 21.17 24.05
C SER A 251 1.21 22.20 24.65
N THR A 252 0.00 21.81 25.04
CA THR A 252 -0.98 22.70 25.67
C THR A 252 -0.55 23.00 27.12
N GLU A 253 -0.32 24.28 27.41
CA GLU A 253 0.05 24.82 28.70
C GLU A 253 -1.19 24.99 29.60
N HIS A 254 -1.11 24.53 30.85
CA HIS A 254 -2.19 24.73 31.84
C HIS A 254 -1.90 25.92 32.76
N SER A 255 -0.66 26.04 33.23
CA SER A 255 -0.20 27.13 34.09
C SER A 255 1.30 27.34 33.96
N SER A 256 1.84 28.33 34.67
CA SER A 256 3.28 28.58 34.68
C SER A 256 4.11 27.39 35.21
N THR A 257 3.48 26.43 35.89
CA THR A 257 4.13 25.26 36.48
C THR A 257 3.61 23.92 35.97
N HIS A 258 2.55 23.91 35.15
CA HIS A 258 1.93 22.67 34.68
C HIS A 258 1.57 22.74 33.18
N SER A 259 1.75 21.62 32.48
CA SER A 259 1.19 21.37 31.16
C SER A 259 -0.04 20.47 31.25
N LYS A 260 -0.82 20.40 30.16
CA LYS A 260 -1.87 19.41 29.98
C LYS A 260 -1.25 18.09 29.49
N GLY A 261 -1.82 16.96 29.90
CA GLY A 261 -1.37 15.65 29.48
C GLY A 261 -2.31 14.53 29.90
N TYR A 262 -1.85 13.29 29.73
CA TYR A 262 -2.59 12.09 30.13
C TYR A 262 -1.70 11.15 30.92
N VAL A 263 -2.29 10.38 31.84
CA VAL A 263 -1.64 9.24 32.50
C VAL A 263 -2.28 7.97 32.00
N ILE A 264 -1.48 7.09 31.44
CA ILE A 264 -1.85 5.71 31.14
C ILE A 264 -1.47 4.85 32.35
N SER A 265 -2.44 4.19 32.96
CA SER A 265 -2.23 3.26 34.08
C SER A 265 -2.82 1.87 33.78
N SER A 266 -2.66 0.93 34.70
CA SER A 266 -3.33 -0.37 34.64
C SER A 266 -4.85 -0.28 34.86
N THR A 267 -5.34 0.84 35.40
CA THR A 267 -6.76 1.03 35.76
C THR A 267 -7.51 1.92 34.77
N GLY A 268 -6.81 2.58 33.86
CA GLY A 268 -7.43 3.44 32.85
C GLY A 268 -6.50 4.51 32.31
N ILE A 269 -7.09 5.43 31.55
CA ILE A 269 -6.42 6.61 31.01
C ILE A 269 -7.13 7.84 31.58
N PHE A 270 -6.37 8.78 32.13
CA PHE A 270 -6.90 9.96 32.80
C PHE A 270 -6.18 11.20 32.31
N GLU A 271 -6.92 12.29 32.05
CA GLU A 271 -6.30 13.61 31.84
C GLU A 271 -5.62 14.04 33.14
N ASP A 272 -4.44 14.65 33.03
CA ASP A 272 -3.65 15.12 34.16
C ASP A 272 -3.03 16.49 33.84
N ASN A 273 -3.02 17.38 34.84
CA ASN A 273 -2.21 18.58 34.78
C ASN A 273 -0.80 18.20 35.24
N ARG A 274 0.11 17.99 34.29
CA ARG A 274 1.47 17.48 34.52
C ARG A 274 2.40 18.61 34.99
N PRO A 275 3.11 18.48 36.12
CA PRO A 275 4.14 19.45 36.48
C PRO A 275 5.19 19.55 35.38
N LYS A 276 5.56 20.77 34.97
CA LYS A 276 6.49 20.99 33.85
C LYS A 276 7.86 20.35 34.04
N MET A 277 8.28 20.19 35.29
CA MET A 277 9.55 19.56 35.65
C MET A 277 9.49 18.04 35.81
N ASN A 278 8.32 17.41 35.64
CA ASN A 278 8.21 15.96 35.69
C ASN A 278 8.49 15.36 34.31
N ASN A 279 9.38 14.37 34.27
CA ASN A 279 9.58 13.53 33.10
C ASN A 279 8.24 12.92 32.66
N SER A 280 7.90 13.14 31.40
CA SER A 280 6.68 12.63 30.79
C SER A 280 7.01 12.17 29.38
N ALA A 281 6.51 10.99 29.00
CA ALA A 281 6.70 10.44 27.67
C ALA A 281 6.14 11.39 26.61
N VAL A 282 6.81 11.44 25.46
CA VAL A 282 6.34 12.23 24.30
C VAL A 282 6.30 11.38 23.06
N ARG A 283 5.28 11.62 22.25
CA ARG A 283 5.21 11.20 20.85
C ARG A 283 5.14 12.46 20.00
N ALA A 284 6.01 12.53 19.01
CA ALA A 284 5.90 13.60 18.03
C ALA A 284 4.82 13.23 17.02
N ILE A 285 4.13 14.25 16.53
CA ILE A 285 3.21 14.13 15.42
C ILE A 285 3.55 15.12 14.33
N ARG A 286 3.00 14.89 13.16
CA ARG A 286 3.13 15.76 12.00
C ARG A 286 1.77 15.86 11.31
N LYS A 287 1.48 17.03 10.72
CA LYS A 287 0.28 17.28 9.91
C LYS A 287 0.68 17.44 8.44
N PHE A 288 -0.15 16.92 7.54
CA PHE A 288 0.07 17.00 6.09
C PHE A 288 -1.21 16.89 5.29
#